data_AF-A0A7Y6DZU7-F1
#
_entry.id   AF-A0A7Y6DZU7-F1
#
_cell.length_a   1.000
_cell.length_b   1.000
_cell.length_c   1.000
_cell.angle_alpha   90.00
_cell.angle_beta   90.00
_cell.angle_gamma   90.00
#
_symmetry.space_group_name_H-M   'P 1'
#
loop_
_entity.id
_entity.type
_entity.pdbx_description
1 polymer ?
#
loop_
_entity_poly.entity_id
_entity_poly.type
_entity_poly.pdbx_seq_one_letter_code
_entity_poly.pdbx_strand_id
1 'polypeptide(L)'
;MVDGIRSQYDIHRDRARQAIARQNEAAELEREARMARDAEILAMLATQGASLGSVAADVGLSKSMVAYIDRTARAGFESAEQARAYLAEQAEA
;
A
#
# COMPACT_ATOMS: atom_id res chain seq x y z
N MET A 1 21.29 19.56 40.77
CA MET A 1 21.37 18.87 39.46
C MET A 1 21.15 17.40 39.76
N VAL A 2 19.95 16.87 39.49
CA VAL A 2 19.67 15.43 39.63
C VAL A 2 19.57 14.87 38.22
N ASP A 3 20.74 14.66 37.63
CA ASP A 3 20.85 14.03 36.32
C ASP A 3 20.92 12.50 36.50
N GLY A 4 19.99 11.80 35.85
CA GLY A 4 20.39 10.59 35.12
C GLY A 4 20.23 9.21 35.80
N ILE A 5 19.11 8.91 36.48
CA ILE A 5 18.73 7.49 36.70
C ILE A 5 17.33 7.25 36.13
N ARG A 6 17.25 7.04 34.80
CA ARG A 6 16.06 6.42 34.21
C ARG A 6 16.00 4.96 34.69
N SER A 7 14.85 4.53 35.20
CA SER A 7 14.67 3.14 35.60
C SER A 7 14.82 2.23 34.38
N GLN A 8 15.39 1.03 34.55
CA GLN A 8 15.46 0.04 33.47
C GLN A 8 14.08 -0.20 32.84
N TYR A 9 13.01 -0.12 33.65
CA TYR A 9 11.62 -0.20 33.19
C TYR A 9 11.27 0.89 32.16
N ASP A 10 11.69 2.13 32.38
CA ASP A 10 11.41 3.25 31.46
C ASP A 10 12.15 3.08 30.14
N ILE A 11 13.39 2.58 30.19
CA ILE A 11 14.20 2.29 29.00
C ILE A 11 13.55 1.16 28.16
N HIS A 12 13.06 0.10 28.81
CA HIS A 12 12.36 -0.99 28.12
C HIS A 12 11.04 -0.51 27.51
N ARG A 13 10.28 0.33 28.23
CA ARG A 13 9.03 0.90 27.73
C ARG A 13 9.24 1.80 26.52
N ASP A 14 10.26 2.65 26.55
CA ASP A 14 10.59 3.54 25.43
C ASP A 14 11.07 2.73 24.21
N ARG A 15 11.90 1.70 24.40
CA ARG A 15 12.31 0.79 23.32
C ARG A 15 11.12 0.04 22.70
N ALA A 16 10.18 -0.43 23.53
CA ALA A 16 8.97 -1.09 23.04
C ALA A 16 8.10 -0.13 22.20
N ARG A 17 7.94 1.13 22.65
CA ARG A 17 7.23 2.16 21.87
C ARG A 17 7.91 2.46 20.54
N GLN A 18 9.24 2.59 20.52
CA GLN A 18 9.99 2.78 19.29
C GLN A 18 9.93 1.57 18.35
N ALA A 19 9.84 0.35 18.89
CA ALA A 19 9.64 -0.85 18.07
C ALA A 19 8.25 -0.87 17.44
N ILE A 20 7.20 -0.54 18.20
CA ILE A 20 5.82 -0.44 17.71
C ILE A 20 5.70 0.68 16.66
N ALA A 21 6.31 1.85 16.90
CA ALA A 21 6.28 2.94 15.94
C ALA A 21 6.89 2.54 14.59
N ARG A 22 8.04 1.86 14.59
CA ARG A 22 8.67 1.33 13.36
C ARG A 22 7.83 0.26 12.67
N GLN A 23 7.15 -0.59 13.42
CA GLN A 23 6.23 -1.58 12.84
C GLN A 23 5.02 -0.92 12.19
N ASN A 24 4.45 0.11 12.83
CA ASN A 24 3.33 0.84 12.26
C ASN A 24 3.73 1.59 10.99
N GLU A 25 4.90 2.22 10.97
CA GLU A 25 5.45 2.88 9.78
C GLU A 25 5.65 1.89 8.63
N ALA A 26 6.24 0.72 8.91
CA ALA A 26 6.37 -0.34 7.90
C ALA A 26 5.01 -0.83 7.38
N ALA A 27 4.01 -0.95 8.26
CA ALA A 27 2.66 -1.36 7.89
C ALA A 27 1.89 -0.28 7.10
N GLU A 28 2.16 1.01 7.33
CA GLU A 28 1.64 2.09 6.48
C GLU A 28 2.27 2.01 5.09
N LEU A 29 3.59 1.90 4.98
CA LEU A 29 4.29 1.79 3.70
C LEU A 29 3.81 0.57 2.88
N GLU A 30 3.58 -0.57 3.54
CA GLU A 30 3.05 -1.76 2.86
C GLU A 30 1.60 -1.55 2.37
N ARG A 31 0.78 -0.83 3.14
CA ARG A 31 -0.58 -0.48 2.74
C ARG A 31 -0.59 0.49 1.56
N GLU A 32 0.27 1.50 1.58
CA GLU A 32 0.43 2.45 0.47
C GLU A 32 0.90 1.74 -0.81
N ALA A 33 1.93 0.89 -0.71
CA ALA A 33 2.40 0.09 -1.84
C ALA A 33 1.30 -0.82 -2.42
N ARG A 34 0.46 -1.38 -1.54
CA ARG A 34 -0.69 -2.20 -1.97
C ARG A 34 -1.74 -1.36 -2.69
N MET A 35 -2.09 -0.20 -2.13
CA MET A 35 -3.05 0.73 -2.74
C MET A 35 -2.58 1.20 -4.13
N ALA A 36 -1.30 1.51 -4.28
CA ALA A 36 -0.72 1.89 -5.57
C ALA A 36 -0.84 0.77 -6.61
N ARG A 37 -0.55 -0.48 -6.20
CA ARG A 37 -0.67 -1.64 -7.10
C ARG A 37 -2.12 -1.95 -7.49
N ASP A 38 -3.03 -1.82 -6.54
CA ASP A 38 -4.48 -1.97 -6.77
C ASP A 38 -4.99 -0.90 -7.75
N ALA A 39 -4.54 0.34 -7.59
CA ALA A 39 -4.85 1.45 -8.49
C ALA A 39 -4.28 1.23 -9.91
N GLU A 40 -3.04 0.75 -10.02
CA GLU A 40 -2.40 0.44 -11.29
C GLU A 40 -3.20 -0.62 -12.07
N ILE A 41 -3.56 -1.73 -11.42
CA ILE A 41 -4.32 -2.80 -12.06
C ILE A 41 -5.70 -2.32 -12.52
N LEU A 42 -6.40 -1.51 -11.70
CA LEU A 42 -7.67 -0.89 -12.09
C LEU A 42 -7.52 0.02 -13.32
N ALA A 43 -6.49 0.87 -13.33
CA ALA A 43 -6.22 1.80 -14.42
C ALA A 43 -5.90 1.06 -15.73
N MET A 44 -5.12 -0.02 -15.65
CA MET A 44 -4.78 -0.89 -16.79
C MET A 44 -6.02 -1.59 -17.33
N LEU A 45 -6.84 -2.20 -16.47
CA LEU A 45 -8.06 -2.90 -16.87
C LEU A 45 -9.11 -1.97 -17.50
N ALA A 46 -9.11 -0.68 -17.14
CA ALA A 46 -9.98 0.32 -17.74
C ALA A 46 -9.51 0.82 -19.11
N THR A 47 -8.32 0.42 -19.57
CA THR A 47 -7.83 0.78 -20.91
C THR A 47 -8.61 0.02 -21.98
N GLN A 48 -8.99 0.71 -23.05
CA GLN A 48 -9.77 0.08 -24.12
C GLN A 48 -9.00 -1.09 -24.75
N GLY A 49 -9.62 -2.26 -24.80
CA GLY A 49 -9.00 -3.49 -25.32
C GLY A 49 -8.15 -4.26 -24.31
N ALA A 50 -7.99 -3.75 -23.08
CA ALA A 50 -7.35 -4.51 -22.02
C ALA A 50 -8.20 -5.73 -21.65
N SER A 51 -7.51 -6.86 -21.43
CA SER A 51 -8.12 -8.07 -20.90
C SER A 51 -7.40 -8.47 -19.62
N LEU A 52 -8.05 -9.27 -18.76
CA LEU A 52 -7.39 -9.86 -17.60
C LEU A 52 -6.09 -10.61 -17.98
N GLY A 53 -6.03 -11.19 -19.18
CA GLY A 53 -4.84 -11.89 -19.67
C GLY A 53 -3.69 -10.97 -20.05
N SER A 54 -3.97 -9.86 -20.73
CA SER A 54 -2.93 -8.90 -21.11
C SER A 54 -2.37 -8.21 -19.87
N VAL A 55 -3.24 -7.73 -18.98
CA VAL A 55 -2.82 -7.08 -17.73
C VAL A 55 -2.02 -8.04 -16.85
N ALA A 56 -2.47 -9.29 -16.70
CA ALA A 56 -1.73 -10.31 -15.95
C ALA A 56 -0.32 -10.57 -16.50
N ALA A 57 -0.15 -10.57 -17.83
CA ALA A 57 1.15 -10.69 -18.45
C ALA A 57 2.03 -9.46 -18.16
N ASP A 58 1.47 -8.26 -18.26
CA ASP A 58 2.19 -7.00 -18.04
C ASP A 58 2.69 -6.85 -16.59
N VAL A 59 1.88 -7.22 -15.59
CA VAL A 59 2.24 -7.12 -14.17
C VAL A 59 2.92 -8.38 -13.59
N GLY A 60 3.13 -9.41 -14.42
CA GLY A 60 3.75 -10.67 -14.01
C GLY A 60 2.94 -11.47 -12.98
N LEU A 61 1.60 -11.39 -13.02
CA LEU A 61 0.70 -12.09 -12.10
C LEU A 61 -0.13 -13.15 -12.85
N SER A 62 -0.79 -14.03 -12.09
CA SER A 62 -1.81 -14.90 -12.66
C SER A 62 -3.11 -14.14 -12.93
N LYS A 63 -3.90 -14.61 -13.91
CA LYS A 63 -5.23 -14.05 -14.19
C LYS A 63 -6.15 -14.05 -12.98
N SER A 64 -6.08 -15.10 -12.15
CA SER A 64 -6.89 -15.18 -10.92
C SER A 64 -6.46 -14.15 -9.89
N MET A 65 -5.17 -13.85 -9.78
CA MET A 65 -4.67 -12.82 -8.88
C MET A 65 -5.08 -11.42 -9.35
N VAL A 66 -5.01 -11.13 -10.64
CA VAL A 66 -5.50 -9.85 -11.20
C VAL A 66 -7.00 -9.69 -10.98
N ALA A 67 -7.80 -10.73 -11.18
CA ALA A 67 -9.24 -10.68 -10.92
C ALA A 67 -9.57 -10.51 -9.42
N TYR A 68 -8.76 -11.11 -8.54
CA TYR A 68 -8.87 -10.88 -7.10
C TYR A 68 -8.56 -9.42 -6.75
N ILE A 69 -7.48 -8.87 -7.30
CA ILE A 69 -7.07 -7.49 -7.08
C ILE A 69 -8.12 -6.51 -7.61
N ASP A 70 -8.64 -6.67 -8.84
CA ASP A 70 -9.73 -5.82 -9.36
C ASP A 70 -10.93 -5.80 -8.41
N ARG A 71 -11.30 -6.95 -7.83
CA ARG A 71 -12.39 -7.04 -6.86
C ARG A 71 -12.09 -6.28 -5.57
N THR A 72 -10.88 -6.43 -5.01
CA THR A 72 -10.52 -5.76 -3.75
C THR A 72 -10.26 -4.28 -3.94
N ALA A 73 -9.67 -3.89 -5.07
CA ALA A 73 -9.38 -2.52 -5.43
C ALA A 73 -10.67 -1.70 -5.58
N ARG A 74 -11.76 -2.31 -6.09
CA ARG A 74 -13.10 -1.68 -6.15
C ARG A 74 -13.72 -1.36 -4.79
N ALA A 75 -13.19 -1.90 -3.69
CA ALA A 75 -13.59 -1.50 -2.34
C ALA A 75 -12.87 -0.23 -1.86
N GLY A 76 -11.71 0.09 -2.44
CA GLY A 76 -10.92 1.29 -2.14
C GLY A 76 -11.06 2.40 -3.19
N PHE A 77 -11.39 2.06 -4.43
CA PHE A 77 -11.56 2.98 -5.55
C PHE A 77 -12.93 2.79 -6.20
N GLU A 78 -13.72 3.86 -6.27
CA GLU A 78 -15.04 3.88 -6.88
C GLU A 78 -14.98 3.82 -8.41
N SER A 79 -13.88 4.32 -8.99
CA SER A 79 -13.68 4.33 -10.45
C SER A 79 -12.21 4.21 -10.84
N ALA A 80 -11.98 3.83 -12.10
CA ALA A 80 -10.64 3.82 -12.67
C ALA A 80 -10.03 5.23 -12.83
N GLU A 81 -10.88 6.27 -12.90
CA GLU A 81 -10.43 7.66 -12.92
C GLU A 81 -9.87 8.06 -11.55
N GLN A 82 -10.53 7.64 -10.46
CA GLN A 82 -10.02 7.84 -9.10
C GLN A 82 -8.69 7.11 -8.88
N ALA A 83 -8.58 5.87 -9.37
CA ALA A 83 -7.33 5.12 -9.33
C ALA A 83 -6.19 5.83 -10.10
N ARG A 84 -6.48 6.41 -11.27
CA ARG A 84 -5.50 7.19 -12.04
C ARG A 84 -5.11 8.49 -11.33
N ALA A 85 -6.06 9.19 -10.72
CA ALA A 85 -5.78 10.39 -9.93
C ALA A 85 -4.87 10.07 -8.74
N TYR A 86 -5.14 8.97 -8.02
CA TYR A 86 -4.30 8.49 -6.92
C TYR A 86 -2.86 8.21 -7.37
N LEU A 87 -2.67 7.55 -8.53
CA LEU A 87 -1.33 7.32 -9.09
C LEU A 87 -0.62 8.61 -9.51
N ALA A 88 -1.36 9.59 -10.02
CA ALA A 88 -0.80 10.89 -10.38
C ALA A 88 -0.31 11.65 -9.14
N GLU A 89 -1.10 11.67 -8.06
CA GLU A 89 -0.71 12.27 -6.79
C GLU A 89 0.53 11.60 -6.18
N GLN A 90 0.62 10.27 -6.26
CA GLN A 90 1.79 9.51 -5.79
C GLN A 90 3.05 9.74 -6.63
N ALA A 91 2.91 10.07 -7.91
CA ALA A 91 4.06 10.37 -8.77
C ALA A 91 4.63 11.78 -8.54
N GLU A 92 3.83 12.67 -7.94
CA GLU A 92 4.21 14.06 -7.61
C GLU A 92 4.76 14.21 -6.17
N ALA A 93 4.59 13.20 -5.32
CA ALA A 93 5.03 13.16 -3.92
C ALA A 93 6.51 12.73 -3.76
#